data_AF-A0A4Q7FNV5-F1
#
_entry.id   AF-A0A4Q7FNV5-F1
#
_cell.length_a   1.000
_cell.length_b   1.000
_cell.length_c   1.000
_cell.angle_alpha   90.00
_cell.angle_beta   90.00
_cell.angle_gamma   90.00
#
_symmetry.space_group_name_H-M   'P 1'
#
loop_
_entity.id
_entity.type
_entity.pdbx_description
1 polymer ?
#
loop_
_entity_poly.entity_id
_entity_poly.type
_entity_poly.pdbx_seq_one_letter_code
_entity_poly.pdbx_strand_id
1 'polypeptide(L)'
;MASAVGIVLILMIVTWLGLWGPVDLSHLKEWQTLTTGLLALFAAGIAYLGATAKVRHDREVLALENSRRRLALYLKIEMAFRALARKAHDMQSGLMFPPLDQDKIVDRSTLFAIEEPPELEEAWTYLDLFPREALAEIRAVRSSLRDLVALSEVSDQDQFRWGRYDKEPPWIVGDANVALHQIWQSATLVADALAPLIKRMAPEMDQNERLTRIYGEPNADEI
;
A
#
# COMPACT_ATOMS: atom_id res chain seq x y z
N MET A 1 35.68 -29.50 24.40
CA MET A 1 36.74 -30.30 23.73
C MET A 1 37.39 -29.58 22.53
N ALA A 2 36.73 -28.62 21.86
CA ALA A 2 37.34 -27.85 20.76
C ALA A 2 38.55 -26.96 21.17
N SER A 3 38.65 -26.56 22.44
CA SER A 3 39.72 -25.69 22.95
C SER A 3 41.08 -26.38 23.14
N ALA A 4 41.10 -27.68 23.46
CA ALA A 4 42.35 -28.42 23.71
C ALA A 4 43.13 -28.68 22.42
N VAL A 5 42.43 -28.97 21.31
CA VAL A 5 43.05 -29.21 20.01
C VAL A 5 43.69 -27.95 19.45
N GLY A 6 43.06 -26.78 19.64
CA GLY A 6 43.62 -25.49 19.21
C GLY A 6 44.94 -25.15 19.92
N ILE A 7 45.03 -25.41 21.22
CA ILE A 7 46.24 -25.14 22.01
C ILE A 7 47.40 -26.04 21.58
N VAL A 8 47.14 -27.33 21.32
CA VAL A 8 48.18 -28.28 20.85
C VAL A 8 48.69 -27.91 19.45
N LEU A 9 47.82 -27.46 18.55
CA LEU A 9 48.21 -27.04 17.20
C LEU A 9 49.07 -25.77 17.21
N ILE A 10 48.74 -24.80 18.07
CA ILE A 10 49.57 -23.59 18.24
C ILE A 10 50.95 -23.97 18.80
N LEU A 11 51.01 -24.81 19.82
CA LEU A 11 52.29 -25.28 20.40
C LEU A 11 53.14 -26.06 19.39
N MET A 12 52.51 -26.87 18.54
CA MET A 12 53.18 -27.64 17.49
C MET A 12 53.74 -26.73 16.37
N ILE A 13 53.00 -25.69 15.97
CA ILE A 13 53.48 -24.70 14.99
C ILE A 13 54.66 -23.90 15.55
N VAL A 14 54.61 -23.52 16.83
CA VAL A 14 55.69 -22.78 17.51
C VAL A 14 56.96 -23.64 17.62
N THR A 15 56.82 -24.93 17.90
CA THR A 15 57.96 -25.87 17.95
C THR A 15 58.50 -26.18 16.55
N TRP A 16 57.64 -26.32 15.54
CA TRP A 16 58.05 -26.55 14.15
C TRP A 16 58.82 -25.36 13.54
N LEU A 17 58.46 -24.13 13.89
CA LEU A 17 59.11 -22.90 13.40
C LEU A 17 60.55 -22.69 13.92
N GLY A 18 61.11 -23.60 14.72
CA GLY A 18 62.53 -23.60 15.06
C GLY A 18 62.96 -22.49 16.04
N LEU A 19 62.05 -22.04 16.90
CA LEU A 19 62.26 -21.02 17.95
C LEU A 19 63.14 -21.50 19.15
N TRP A 20 64.13 -22.36 18.92
CA TRP A 20 64.97 -22.98 19.97
C TRP A 20 66.48 -22.64 19.92
N GLY A 21 66.88 -21.62 19.16
CA GLY A 21 68.20 -20.97 19.28
C GLY A 21 68.16 -19.74 20.20
N PRO A 22 69.30 -19.17 20.65
CA PRO A 22 69.32 -17.90 21.39
C PRO A 22 68.73 -16.81 20.51
N VAL A 23 67.43 -16.57 20.70
CA VAL A 23 66.66 -15.68 19.83
C VAL A 23 67.13 -14.26 20.11
N ASP A 24 67.70 -13.63 19.09
CA ASP A 24 68.02 -12.22 19.13
C ASP A 24 66.70 -11.44 19.25
N LEU A 25 66.35 -11.09 20.50
CA LEU A 25 65.10 -10.43 20.89
C LEU A 25 64.87 -9.09 20.14
N SER A 26 65.93 -8.53 19.57
CA SER A 26 65.92 -7.34 18.73
C SER A 26 65.04 -7.53 17.47
N HIS A 27 65.10 -8.68 16.80
CA HIS A 27 64.34 -8.96 15.57
C HIS A 27 62.89 -9.42 15.82
N LEU A 28 62.59 -9.95 17.00
CA LEU A 28 61.21 -10.29 17.40
C LEU A 28 60.30 -9.05 17.44
N LYS A 29 60.87 -7.89 17.77
CA LYS A 29 60.13 -6.63 17.85
C LYS A 29 59.65 -6.13 16.48
N GLU A 30 60.43 -6.37 15.42
CA GLU A 30 60.06 -6.02 14.04
C GLU A 30 58.97 -6.96 13.49
N TRP A 31 58.98 -8.24 13.91
CA TRP A 31 57.92 -9.18 13.55
C TRP A 31 56.59 -8.89 14.26
N GLN A 32 56.64 -8.35 15.49
CA GLN A 32 55.43 -7.95 16.22
C GLN A 32 54.68 -6.80 15.53
N THR A 33 55.38 -5.80 15.00
CA THR A 33 54.73 -4.69 14.26
C THR A 33 54.12 -5.18 12.94
N LEU A 34 54.76 -6.13 12.25
CA LEU A 34 54.21 -6.70 11.02
C LEU A 34 52.96 -7.55 11.27
N THR A 35 53.00 -8.43 12.28
CA THR A 35 51.86 -9.28 12.66
C THR A 35 50.66 -8.46 13.18
N THR A 36 50.90 -7.41 13.96
CA THR A 36 49.82 -6.51 14.41
C THR A 36 49.20 -5.74 13.25
N GLY A 37 49.99 -5.28 12.28
CA GLY A 37 49.48 -4.66 11.05
C GLY A 37 48.61 -5.63 10.23
N LEU A 38 49.04 -6.87 10.07
CA LEU A 38 48.30 -7.89 9.33
C LEU A 38 46.98 -8.27 10.02
N LEU A 39 47.00 -8.38 11.35
CA LEU A 39 45.81 -8.64 12.16
C LEU A 39 44.83 -7.45 12.12
N ALA A 40 45.34 -6.22 12.12
CA ALA A 40 44.52 -5.01 11.93
C ALA A 40 43.86 -4.98 10.54
N LEU A 41 44.58 -5.37 9.47
CA LEU A 41 44.00 -5.49 8.12
C LEU A 41 42.89 -6.55 8.06
N PHE A 42 43.09 -7.71 8.70
CA PHE A 42 42.04 -8.73 8.80
C PHE A 42 40.82 -8.22 9.55
N ALA A 43 41.02 -7.56 10.69
CA ALA A 43 39.93 -6.97 11.47
C ALA A 43 39.17 -5.91 10.65
N ALA A 44 39.88 -5.04 9.93
CA ALA A 44 39.28 -4.05 9.03
C ALA A 44 38.48 -4.71 7.89
N GLY A 45 39.01 -5.79 7.31
CA GLY A 45 38.31 -6.56 6.28
C GLY A 45 37.00 -7.18 6.78
N ILE A 46 37.02 -7.81 7.95
CA ILE A 46 35.82 -8.38 8.59
C ILE A 46 34.80 -7.28 8.91
N ALA A 47 35.25 -6.14 9.44
CA ALA A 47 34.38 -5.01 9.74
C ALA A 47 33.71 -4.45 8.48
N TYR A 48 34.46 -4.34 7.36
CA TYR A 48 33.93 -3.90 6.07
C TYR A 48 32.87 -4.87 5.51
N LEU A 49 33.13 -6.18 5.57
CA LEU A 49 32.16 -7.19 5.16
C LEU A 49 30.91 -7.19 6.03
N GLY A 50 31.07 -7.02 7.35
CA GLY A 50 29.94 -6.89 8.28
C GLY A 50 29.08 -5.66 8.00
N ALA A 51 29.72 -4.50 7.75
CA ALA A 51 29.01 -3.26 7.44
C ALA A 51 28.23 -3.35 6.12
N THR A 52 28.83 -3.93 5.07
CA THR A 52 28.16 -4.12 3.77
C THR A 52 27.02 -5.14 3.83
N ALA A 53 27.20 -6.23 4.58
CA ALA A 53 26.14 -7.21 4.83
C ALA A 53 24.94 -6.58 5.57
N LYS A 54 25.20 -5.73 6.57
CA LYS A 54 24.15 -5.01 7.30
C LYS A 54 23.37 -4.06 6.37
N VAL A 55 24.06 -3.24 5.57
CA VAL A 55 23.40 -2.30 4.65
C VAL A 55 22.52 -3.04 3.64
N ARG A 56 22.96 -4.20 3.14
CA ARG A 56 22.15 -5.03 2.24
C ARG A 56 20.91 -5.57 2.95
N HIS A 57 21.07 -6.10 4.16
CA HIS A 57 19.94 -6.62 4.94
C HIS A 57 18.93 -5.51 5.27
N ASP A 58 19.39 -4.34 5.72
CA ASP A 58 18.54 -3.19 6.03
C ASP A 58 17.74 -2.73 4.79
N ARG A 59 18.36 -2.75 3.60
CA ARG A 59 17.66 -2.44 2.34
C ARG A 59 16.61 -3.49 1.98
N GLU A 60 16.89 -4.77 2.18
CA GLU A 60 15.95 -5.86 1.92
C GLU A 60 14.75 -5.79 2.88
N VAL A 61 14.98 -5.55 4.17
CA VAL A 61 13.92 -5.36 5.17
C VAL A 61 13.05 -4.15 4.82
N LEU A 62 13.66 -3.01 4.49
CA LEU A 62 12.93 -1.79 4.11
C LEU A 62 12.12 -1.99 2.82
N ALA A 63 12.66 -2.71 1.84
CA ALA A 63 11.93 -3.04 0.61
C ALA A 63 10.71 -3.93 0.90
N LEU A 64 10.85 -4.93 1.78
CA LEU A 64 9.76 -5.80 2.21
C LEU A 64 8.68 -5.01 2.97
N GLU A 65 9.06 -4.16 3.91
CA GLU A 65 8.10 -3.31 4.64
C GLU A 65 7.34 -2.37 3.70
N ASN A 66 8.03 -1.73 2.76
CA ASN A 66 7.40 -0.88 1.75
C ASN A 66 6.44 -1.67 0.86
N SER A 67 6.79 -2.89 0.46
CA SER A 67 5.89 -3.75 -0.32
C SER A 67 4.62 -4.14 0.45
N ARG A 68 4.75 -4.44 1.75
CA ARG A 68 3.61 -4.76 2.64
C ARG A 68 2.70 -3.56 2.82
N ARG A 69 3.27 -2.37 3.06
CA ARG A 69 2.50 -1.12 3.20
C ARG A 69 1.74 -0.78 1.91
N ARG A 70 2.40 -0.91 0.75
CA ARG A 70 1.76 -0.71 -0.57
C ARG A 70 0.61 -1.69 -0.80
N LEU A 71 0.82 -2.98 -0.53
CA LEU A 71 -0.22 -3.99 -0.67
C LEU A 71 -1.44 -3.71 0.22
N ALA A 72 -1.20 -3.37 1.50
CA ALA A 72 -2.28 -3.03 2.42
C ALA A 72 -3.08 -1.82 1.93
N LEU A 73 -2.38 -0.77 1.47
CA LEU A 73 -3.02 0.44 0.92
C LEU A 73 -3.85 0.12 -0.33
N TYR A 74 -3.30 -0.63 -1.29
CA TYR A 74 -4.04 -0.99 -2.51
C TYR A 74 -5.29 -1.81 -2.22
N LEU A 75 -5.21 -2.76 -1.29
CA LEU A 75 -6.38 -3.57 -0.93
C LEU A 75 -7.48 -2.73 -0.27
N LYS A 76 -7.12 -1.85 0.67
CA LYS A 76 -8.08 -0.91 1.29
C LYS A 76 -8.80 -0.07 0.23
N ILE A 77 -8.02 0.52 -0.68
CA ILE A 77 -8.54 1.38 -1.75
C ILE A 77 -9.40 0.59 -2.72
N GLU A 78 -8.95 -0.59 -3.16
CA GLU A 78 -9.75 -1.45 -4.05
C GLU A 78 -11.13 -1.73 -3.43
N MET A 79 -11.19 -2.07 -2.14
CA MET A 79 -12.44 -2.36 -1.45
C MET A 79 -13.33 -1.13 -1.30
N ALA A 80 -12.76 0.00 -0.85
CA ALA A 80 -13.48 1.26 -0.73
C ALA A 80 -14.04 1.73 -2.08
N PHE A 81 -13.26 1.63 -3.15
CA PHE A 81 -13.68 2.03 -4.49
C PHE A 81 -14.72 1.08 -5.08
N ARG A 82 -14.65 -0.22 -4.82
CA ARG A 82 -15.74 -1.16 -5.19
C ARG A 82 -17.03 -0.86 -4.44
N ALA A 83 -16.95 -0.52 -3.15
CA ALA A 83 -18.12 -0.12 -2.36
C ALA A 83 -18.72 1.18 -2.91
N LEU A 84 -17.88 2.18 -3.18
CA LEU A 84 -18.28 3.46 -3.77
C LEU A 84 -18.91 3.28 -5.16
N ALA A 85 -18.29 2.47 -6.02
CA ALA A 85 -18.79 2.16 -7.36
C ALA A 85 -20.19 1.52 -7.31
N ARG A 86 -20.40 0.55 -6.42
CA ARG A 86 -21.73 -0.07 -6.21
C ARG A 86 -22.75 0.95 -5.71
N LYS A 87 -22.40 1.73 -4.68
CA LYS A 87 -23.31 2.77 -4.14
C LYS A 87 -23.70 3.79 -5.20
N ALA A 88 -22.73 4.28 -5.98
CA ALA A 88 -22.97 5.21 -7.07
C ALA A 88 -23.85 4.60 -8.17
N HIS A 89 -23.61 3.34 -8.54
CA HIS A 89 -24.42 2.61 -9.52
C HIS A 89 -25.86 2.42 -9.04
N ASP A 90 -26.06 2.00 -7.79
CA ASP A 90 -27.38 1.78 -7.21
C ASP A 90 -28.17 3.10 -7.18
N MET A 91 -27.54 4.19 -6.75
CA MET A 91 -28.14 5.53 -6.78
C MET A 91 -28.44 6.01 -8.20
N GLN A 92 -27.52 5.79 -9.15
CA GLN A 92 -27.71 6.15 -10.55
C GLN A 92 -28.89 5.38 -11.17
N SER A 93 -28.99 4.07 -10.91
CA SER A 93 -30.11 3.25 -11.36
C SER A 93 -31.44 3.76 -10.77
N GLY A 94 -31.38 4.20 -9.51
CA GLY A 94 -32.44 4.90 -8.80
C GLY A 94 -32.79 6.27 -9.38
N LEU A 95 -32.06 6.81 -10.35
CA LEU A 95 -32.39 8.06 -11.07
C LEU A 95 -32.93 7.84 -12.49
N MET A 96 -32.85 6.62 -13.03
CA MET A 96 -33.39 6.31 -14.36
C MET A 96 -34.89 6.60 -14.48
N PHE A 97 -35.42 6.72 -15.70
CA PHE A 97 -36.80 7.12 -15.95
C PHE A 97 -37.81 6.31 -15.11
N PRO A 98 -38.76 6.97 -14.43
CA PRO A 98 -39.81 6.26 -13.71
C PRO A 98 -40.65 5.39 -14.66
N PRO A 99 -41.28 4.31 -14.15
CA PRO A 99 -42.28 3.57 -14.90
C PRO A 99 -43.42 4.51 -15.35
N LEU A 100 -44.07 4.16 -16.47
CA LEU A 100 -44.95 5.02 -17.27
C LEU A 100 -46.12 5.68 -16.52
N ASP A 101 -46.46 5.18 -15.33
CA ASP A 101 -47.66 5.54 -14.57
C ASP A 101 -47.37 6.19 -13.21
N GLN A 102 -46.11 6.51 -12.87
CA GLN A 102 -45.76 7.05 -11.55
C GLN A 102 -44.83 8.25 -11.64
N ASP A 103 -45.13 9.29 -10.87
CA ASP A 103 -44.19 10.38 -10.63
C ASP A 103 -43.04 9.87 -9.77
N LYS A 104 -41.83 10.29 -10.10
CA LYS A 104 -40.66 9.98 -9.30
C LYS A 104 -40.44 11.08 -8.29
N ILE A 105 -40.32 10.69 -7.02
CA ILE A 105 -39.91 11.58 -5.95
C ILE A 105 -38.58 11.05 -5.43
N VAL A 106 -37.56 11.89 -5.46
CA VAL A 106 -36.25 11.57 -4.89
C VAL A 106 -35.95 12.58 -3.81
N ASP A 107 -35.67 12.07 -2.61
CA ASP A 107 -35.26 12.90 -1.48
C ASP A 107 -33.82 13.39 -1.68
N ARG A 108 -33.57 14.66 -1.40
CA ARG A 108 -32.24 15.27 -1.43
C ARG A 108 -31.24 14.47 -0.61
N SER A 109 -31.63 14.03 0.58
CA SER A 109 -30.80 13.22 1.47
C SER A 109 -30.35 11.93 0.80
N THR A 110 -31.21 11.28 0.02
CA THR A 110 -30.86 10.06 -0.72
C THR A 110 -29.98 10.37 -1.93
N LEU A 111 -30.23 11.46 -2.66
CA LEU A 111 -29.49 11.85 -3.87
C LEU A 111 -28.02 12.19 -3.57
N PHE A 112 -27.78 12.82 -2.43
CA PHE A 112 -26.45 13.27 -1.99
C PHE A 112 -25.89 12.44 -0.84
N ALA A 113 -26.40 11.22 -0.63
CA ALA A 113 -25.95 10.31 0.44
C ALA A 113 -24.54 9.74 0.24
N ILE A 114 -23.82 10.08 -0.83
CA ILE A 114 -22.48 9.56 -1.09
C ILE A 114 -21.46 10.40 -0.32
N GLU A 115 -20.82 9.75 0.64
CA GLU A 115 -19.73 10.33 1.42
C GLU A 115 -18.38 9.95 0.80
N GLU A 116 -17.40 10.85 0.92
CA GLU A 116 -16.03 10.59 0.53
C GLU A 116 -15.43 9.51 1.47
N PRO A 117 -15.02 8.33 0.96
CA PRO A 117 -14.46 7.30 1.81
C PRO A 117 -13.10 7.78 2.38
N PRO A 118 -12.79 7.52 3.66
CA PRO A 118 -11.55 7.97 4.28
C PRO A 118 -10.30 7.42 3.58
N GLU A 119 -10.41 6.25 2.95
CA GLU A 119 -9.34 5.65 2.14
C GLU A 119 -8.98 6.51 0.92
N LEU A 120 -9.88 7.37 0.44
CA LEU A 120 -9.59 8.31 -0.66
C LEU A 120 -8.59 9.38 -0.22
N GLU A 121 -8.71 9.87 1.02
CA GLU A 121 -7.76 10.85 1.57
C GLU A 121 -6.41 10.20 1.90
N GLU A 122 -6.42 8.95 2.39
CA GLU A 122 -5.20 8.14 2.50
C GLU A 122 -4.52 7.99 1.13
N ALA A 123 -5.29 7.61 0.09
CA ALA A 123 -4.78 7.48 -1.28
C ALA A 123 -4.16 8.79 -1.80
N TRP A 124 -4.80 9.93 -1.49
CA TRP A 124 -4.34 11.25 -1.89
C TRP A 124 -3.03 11.67 -1.23
N THR A 125 -2.76 11.17 -0.03
CA THR A 125 -1.49 11.43 0.65
C THR A 125 -0.33 10.64 0.03
N TYR A 126 -0.63 9.51 -0.61
CA TYR A 126 0.37 8.57 -1.16
C TYR A 126 0.27 8.39 -2.68
N LEU A 127 0.03 9.48 -3.42
CA LEU A 127 -0.14 9.44 -4.88
C LEU A 127 1.08 8.85 -5.62
N ASP A 128 2.28 8.97 -5.06
CA ASP A 128 3.51 8.42 -5.64
C ASP A 128 3.51 6.88 -5.71
N LEU A 129 2.65 6.23 -4.93
CA LEU A 129 2.54 4.78 -4.89
C LEU A 129 1.64 4.22 -6.00
N PHE A 130 0.82 5.02 -6.68
CA PHE A 130 -0.18 4.52 -7.63
C PHE A 130 0.32 4.57 -9.08
N PRO A 131 -0.16 3.65 -9.93
CA PRO A 131 0.06 3.76 -11.37
C PRO A 131 -0.61 5.02 -11.92
N ARG A 132 -0.07 5.58 -13.01
CA ARG A 132 -0.53 6.86 -13.58
C ARG A 132 -2.00 6.82 -14.01
N GLU A 133 -2.44 5.65 -14.47
CA GLU A 133 -3.81 5.40 -14.90
C GLU A 133 -4.76 5.54 -13.70
N ALA A 134 -4.46 4.90 -12.57
CA ALA A 134 -5.28 5.01 -11.36
C ALA A 134 -5.29 6.44 -10.78
N LEU A 135 -4.19 7.19 -10.90
CA LEU A 135 -4.12 8.58 -10.42
C LEU A 135 -5.11 9.52 -11.11
N ALA A 136 -5.26 9.38 -12.43
CA ALA A 136 -6.22 10.18 -13.18
C ALA A 136 -7.65 9.89 -12.72
N GLU A 137 -7.98 8.62 -12.52
CA GLU A 137 -9.30 8.17 -12.09
C GLU A 137 -9.60 8.53 -10.63
N ILE A 138 -8.64 8.41 -9.72
CA ILE A 138 -8.77 8.88 -8.32
C ILE A 138 -9.10 10.36 -8.28
N ARG A 139 -8.42 11.17 -9.11
CA ARG A 139 -8.71 12.61 -9.23
C ARG A 139 -10.11 12.85 -9.80
N ALA A 140 -10.54 12.08 -10.79
CA ALA A 140 -11.87 12.19 -11.39
C ALA A 140 -12.98 11.87 -10.37
N VAL A 141 -12.83 10.81 -9.58
CA VAL A 141 -13.74 10.47 -8.47
C VAL A 141 -13.84 11.64 -7.50
N ARG A 142 -12.69 12.17 -7.05
CA ARG A 142 -12.66 13.26 -6.08
C ARG A 142 -13.31 14.55 -6.61
N SER A 143 -13.06 14.90 -7.87
CA SER A 143 -13.70 16.05 -8.51
C SER A 143 -15.22 15.86 -8.53
N SER A 144 -15.68 14.69 -8.97
CA SER A 144 -17.12 14.39 -9.10
C SER A 144 -17.83 14.36 -7.74
N LEU A 145 -17.17 13.90 -6.68
CA LEU A 145 -17.70 13.98 -5.31
C LEU A 145 -17.85 15.43 -4.85
N ARG A 146 -16.87 16.29 -5.14
CA ARG A 146 -16.98 17.73 -4.84
C ARG A 146 -18.08 18.41 -5.63
N ASP A 147 -18.26 18.01 -6.89
CA ASP A 147 -19.35 18.51 -7.73
C ASP A 147 -20.72 18.11 -7.12
N LEU A 148 -20.86 16.88 -6.62
CA LEU A 148 -22.07 16.46 -5.89
C LEU A 148 -22.30 17.29 -4.60
N VAL A 149 -21.25 17.56 -3.83
CA VAL A 149 -21.36 18.40 -2.62
C VAL A 149 -21.80 19.82 -3.01
N ALA A 150 -21.19 20.41 -4.03
CA ALA A 150 -21.56 21.73 -4.52
C ALA A 150 -23.01 21.77 -5.03
N LEU A 151 -23.45 20.76 -5.77
CA LEU A 151 -24.85 20.62 -6.20
C LEU A 151 -25.79 20.52 -5.00
N SER A 152 -25.38 19.80 -3.95
CA SER A 152 -26.16 19.68 -2.73
C SER A 152 -26.32 21.02 -2.02
N GLU A 153 -25.29 21.89 -2.00
CA GLU A 153 -25.33 23.21 -1.36
C GLU A 153 -26.22 24.21 -2.11
N VAL A 154 -26.28 24.11 -3.44
CA VAL A 154 -27.07 25.01 -4.30
C VAL A 154 -28.58 24.69 -4.24
N SER A 155 -28.95 23.46 -3.87
CA SER A 155 -30.36 23.06 -3.82
C SER A 155 -31.02 23.42 -2.49
N ASP A 156 -32.00 24.33 -2.55
CA ASP A 156 -32.91 24.61 -1.41
C ASP A 156 -34.07 23.60 -1.29
N GLN A 157 -34.24 22.71 -2.28
CA GLN A 157 -35.35 21.76 -2.32
C GLN A 157 -35.01 20.47 -1.57
N ASP A 158 -35.88 20.04 -0.65
CA ASP A 158 -35.73 18.77 0.08
C ASP A 158 -36.09 17.55 -0.78
N GLN A 159 -36.96 17.74 -1.77
CA GLN A 159 -37.44 16.68 -2.65
C GLN A 159 -37.49 17.17 -4.09
N PHE A 160 -37.02 16.31 -5.00
CA PHE A 160 -37.14 16.53 -6.44
C PHE A 160 -38.24 15.63 -6.98
N ARG A 161 -39.28 16.24 -7.56
CA ARG A 161 -40.37 15.52 -8.23
C ARG A 161 -40.30 15.78 -9.72
N TRP A 162 -40.36 14.71 -10.50
CA TRP A 162 -40.58 14.83 -11.94
C TRP A 162 -41.47 13.69 -12.43
N GLY A 163 -42.40 14.07 -13.29
CA GLY A 163 -43.35 13.17 -13.93
C GLY A 163 -42.99 12.94 -15.39
N ARG A 164 -43.76 12.06 -16.03
CA ARG A 164 -43.59 11.70 -17.44
C ARG A 164 -43.72 12.88 -18.41
N TYR A 165 -44.53 13.88 -18.06
CA TYR A 165 -44.81 15.03 -18.92
C TYR A 165 -43.76 16.13 -18.80
N ASP A 166 -42.86 16.01 -17.83
CA ASP A 166 -41.70 16.88 -17.73
C ASP A 166 -40.72 16.45 -18.83
N LYS A 167 -40.45 17.37 -19.76
CA LYS A 167 -39.59 17.08 -20.91
C LYS A 167 -38.17 16.69 -20.50
N GLU A 168 -37.73 17.19 -19.35
CA GLU A 168 -36.39 16.98 -18.80
C GLU A 168 -36.51 16.86 -17.27
N PRO A 169 -35.73 15.98 -16.62
CA PRO A 169 -35.61 16.03 -15.17
C PRO A 169 -35.08 17.41 -14.73
N PRO A 170 -35.30 17.82 -13.47
CA PRO A 170 -34.67 19.03 -12.94
C PRO A 170 -33.17 19.00 -13.25
N TRP A 171 -32.62 20.11 -13.72
CA TRP A 171 -31.20 20.19 -14.12
C TRP A 171 -30.25 19.64 -13.03
N ILE A 172 -30.59 19.86 -11.74
CA ILE A 172 -29.89 19.31 -10.59
C ILE A 172 -29.83 17.77 -10.62
N VAL A 173 -30.93 17.11 -10.94
CA VAL A 173 -31.02 15.65 -11.05
C VAL A 173 -30.21 15.17 -12.25
N GLY A 174 -30.24 15.91 -13.36
CA GLY A 174 -29.40 15.65 -14.54
C GLY A 174 -27.91 15.69 -14.21
N ASP A 175 -27.46 16.77 -13.58
CA ASP A 175 -26.05 16.98 -13.21
C ASP A 175 -25.60 15.98 -12.13
N ALA A 176 -26.46 15.68 -11.15
CA ALA A 176 -26.19 14.63 -10.15
C ALA A 176 -26.04 13.26 -10.81
N ASN A 177 -26.88 12.93 -11.79
CA ASN A 177 -26.76 11.67 -12.54
C ASN A 177 -25.45 11.59 -13.34
N VAL A 178 -24.99 12.70 -13.93
CA VAL A 178 -23.68 12.77 -14.62
C VAL A 178 -22.53 12.53 -13.62
N ALA A 179 -22.56 13.20 -12.47
CA ALA A 179 -21.53 13.04 -11.45
C ALA A 179 -21.51 11.61 -10.87
N LEU A 180 -22.68 11.02 -10.57
CA LEU A 180 -22.81 9.64 -10.12
C LEU A 180 -22.27 8.64 -11.16
N HIS A 181 -22.56 8.87 -12.44
CA HIS A 181 -22.03 8.05 -13.52
C HIS A 181 -20.50 8.10 -13.57
N GLN A 182 -19.92 9.31 -13.48
CA GLN A 182 -18.48 9.51 -13.49
C GLN A 182 -17.82 8.85 -12.27
N ILE A 183 -18.42 8.96 -11.08
CA ILE A 183 -17.94 8.27 -9.86
C ILE A 183 -17.95 6.76 -10.08
N TRP A 184 -19.07 6.20 -10.57
CA TRP A 184 -19.17 4.76 -10.80
C TRP A 184 -18.12 4.26 -11.80
N GLN A 185 -17.99 4.90 -12.96
CA GLN A 185 -17.02 4.50 -13.99
C GLN A 185 -15.59 4.62 -13.48
N SER A 186 -15.22 5.81 -12.99
CA SER A 186 -13.85 6.08 -12.54
C SER A 186 -13.48 5.17 -11.37
N ALA A 187 -14.41 4.94 -10.44
CA ALA A 187 -14.15 4.08 -9.29
C ALA A 187 -13.96 2.61 -9.67
N THR A 188 -14.73 2.13 -10.66
CA THR A 188 -14.57 0.79 -11.24
C THR A 188 -13.21 0.66 -11.92
N LEU A 189 -12.79 1.66 -12.70
CA LEU A 189 -11.47 1.66 -13.36
C LEU A 189 -10.31 1.63 -12.37
N VAL A 190 -10.39 2.35 -11.25
CA VAL A 190 -9.37 2.27 -10.18
C VAL A 190 -9.33 0.86 -9.60
N ALA A 191 -10.47 0.28 -9.24
CA ALA A 191 -10.52 -1.07 -8.67
C ALA A 191 -9.93 -2.12 -9.64
N ASP A 192 -10.28 -2.03 -10.93
CA ASP A 192 -9.79 -2.94 -11.98
C ASP A 192 -8.30 -2.74 -12.27
N ALA A 193 -7.78 -1.51 -12.19
CA ALA A 193 -6.36 -1.22 -12.35
C ALA A 193 -5.52 -1.75 -11.16
N LEU A 194 -6.07 -1.73 -9.95
CA LEU A 194 -5.39 -2.22 -8.74
C LEU A 194 -5.40 -3.75 -8.63
N ALA A 195 -6.48 -4.42 -9.06
CA ALA A 195 -6.63 -5.88 -9.00
C ALA A 195 -5.40 -6.67 -9.53
N PRO A 196 -4.84 -6.40 -10.72
CA PRO A 196 -3.66 -7.11 -11.20
C PRO A 196 -2.39 -6.78 -10.40
N LEU A 197 -2.26 -5.57 -9.86
CA LEU A 197 -1.12 -5.18 -9.02
C LEU A 197 -1.14 -5.93 -7.69
N ILE A 198 -2.31 -6.01 -7.07
CA ILE A 198 -2.54 -6.78 -5.85
C ILE A 198 -2.23 -8.26 -6.10
N LYS A 199 -2.72 -8.83 -7.21
CA LYS A 199 -2.44 -10.22 -7.59
C LYS A 199 -0.94 -10.49 -7.80
N ARG A 200 -0.19 -9.54 -8.38
CA ARG A 200 1.27 -9.65 -8.57
C ARG A 200 2.04 -9.61 -7.24
N MET A 201 1.60 -8.78 -6.30
CA MET A 201 2.26 -8.64 -5.00
C MET A 201 1.91 -9.77 -4.02
N ALA A 202 0.74 -10.42 -4.19
CA ALA A 202 0.30 -11.52 -3.35
C ALA A 202 -0.40 -12.62 -4.17
N PRO A 203 0.35 -13.43 -4.94
CA PRO A 203 -0.22 -14.43 -5.85
C PRO A 203 -0.89 -15.60 -5.11
N GLU A 204 -0.41 -15.96 -3.92
CA GLU A 204 -0.88 -17.13 -3.15
C GLU A 204 -1.98 -16.80 -2.13
N MET A 205 -2.29 -15.52 -1.91
CA MET A 205 -3.21 -15.12 -0.85
C MET A 205 -4.65 -15.27 -1.35
N ASP A 206 -5.39 -16.22 -0.75
CA ASP A 206 -6.81 -16.46 -1.02
C ASP A 206 -7.65 -15.21 -0.75
N GLN A 207 -8.76 -15.05 -1.45
CA GLN A 207 -9.56 -13.82 -1.39
C GLN A 207 -10.13 -13.58 0.02
N ASN A 208 -10.47 -14.65 0.74
CA ASN A 208 -10.94 -14.56 2.13
C ASN A 208 -9.80 -14.17 3.09
N GLU A 209 -8.62 -14.74 2.90
CA GLU A 209 -7.42 -14.43 3.72
C GLU A 209 -7.01 -12.96 3.58
N ARG A 210 -7.22 -12.35 2.40
CA ARG A 210 -6.99 -10.91 2.18
C ARG A 210 -7.84 -10.04 3.08
N LEU A 211 -9.11 -10.39 3.25
CA LEU A 211 -10.07 -9.64 4.07
C LEU A 211 -9.70 -9.74 5.55
N THR A 212 -9.40 -10.94 6.02
CA THR A 212 -9.03 -11.20 7.43
C THR A 212 -7.76 -10.45 7.84
N ARG A 213 -6.80 -10.33 6.93
CA ARG A 213 -5.52 -9.67 7.22
C ARG A 213 -5.63 -8.14 7.34
N ILE A 214 -6.66 -7.55 6.75
CA ILE A 214 -6.86 -6.08 6.72
C ILE A 214 -7.79 -5.61 7.82
N TYR A 215 -8.90 -6.32 8.00
CA TYR A 215 -9.93 -5.94 8.97
C TYR A 215 -9.82 -6.70 10.31
N GLY A 216 -8.92 -7.68 10.40
CA GLY A 216 -8.90 -8.64 11.49
C GLY A 216 -9.88 -9.79 11.22
N GLU A 217 -9.93 -10.77 12.13
CA GLU A 217 -10.98 -11.78 12.08
C GLU A 217 -12.35 -11.11 12.23
N PRO A 218 -13.33 -11.43 11.36
CA PRO A 218 -14.68 -10.87 11.48
C PRO A 218 -15.19 -11.20 12.87
N ASN A 219 -15.58 -10.16 13.61
CA ASN A 219 -16.07 -10.34 14.96
C ASN A 219 -17.39 -11.12 14.88
N ALA A 220 -17.48 -12.26 15.56
CA ALA A 220 -18.62 -13.18 15.42
C ALA A 220 -19.97 -12.56 15.81
N ASP A 221 -19.94 -11.39 16.46
CA ASP A 221 -21.11 -10.63 16.91
C ASP A 221 -21.69 -9.69 15.83
N GLU A 222 -21.07 -9.56 14.65
CA GLU A 222 -21.51 -8.66 13.55
C GLU A 222 -22.22 -9.38 12.36
N ILE A 223 -22.46 -10.69 12.46
CA ILE A 223 -23.19 -11.50 11.45
C ILE A 223 -24.58 -11.88 11.99
#